data_AF-A0A660TF25-F1
#
_entry.id   AF-A0A660TF25-F1
#
_cell.length_a   1.000
_cell.length_b   1.000
_cell.length_c   1.000
_cell.angle_alpha   90.00
_cell.angle_beta   90.00
_cell.angle_gamma   90.00
#
_symmetry.space_group_name_H-M   'P 1'
#
loop_
_entity.id
_entity.type
_entity.pdbx_description
1 polymer ?
#
loop_
_entity_poly.entity_id
_entity_poly.type
_entity_poly.pdbx_seq_one_letter_code
_entity_poly.pdbx_strand_id
1 'polypeptide(L)'
;MALLDQDELIIAVKLLMGDSFDKVSDAGFTQACGQAEAELFWSYPVSDARKAYWLVERSRRHVIYVLMVESAHKFQYKQIHLEHRFKHYIQLIENLDMLFAKAIEEFPELFEELLDAQSLGAGVLGIYMGPGYIYDQLGRDLTYLGD
;
A
#
# COMPACT_ATOMS: atom_id res chain seq x y z
N MET A 1 -18.36 -0.06 -8.56
CA MET A 1 -17.84 1.32 -8.56
C MET A 1 -16.81 1.38 -9.67
N ALA A 2 -16.95 2.31 -10.60
CA ALA A 2 -15.91 2.57 -11.59
C ALA A 2 -15.09 3.76 -11.09
N LEU A 3 -13.77 3.73 -11.31
CA LEU A 3 -12.87 4.84 -11.01
C LEU A 3 -12.42 5.43 -12.34
N LEU A 4 -12.77 6.68 -12.60
CA LEU A 4 -12.48 7.38 -13.85
C LEU A 4 -11.11 8.07 -13.82
N ASP A 5 -10.69 8.52 -12.64
CA ASP A 5 -9.42 9.19 -12.41
C ASP A 5 -8.92 8.97 -10.97
N GLN A 6 -7.73 9.52 -10.70
CA GLN A 6 -7.08 9.45 -9.40
C GLN A 6 -7.80 10.26 -8.31
N ASP A 7 -8.53 11.32 -8.68
CA ASP A 7 -9.24 12.14 -7.71
C ASP A 7 -10.43 11.36 -7.11
N GLU A 8 -11.14 10.58 -7.93
CA GLU A 8 -12.17 9.65 -7.46
C GLU A 8 -11.61 8.57 -6.52
N LEU A 9 -10.40 8.07 -6.82
CA LEU A 9 -9.70 7.12 -5.94
C LEU A 9 -9.37 7.77 -4.59
N ILE A 10 -8.82 8.99 -4.59
CA ILE A 10 -8.52 9.73 -3.37
C ILE A 10 -9.79 9.94 -2.53
N ILE A 11 -10.91 10.32 -3.15
CA ILE A 11 -12.20 10.51 -2.47
C ILE A 11 -12.67 9.19 -1.83
N ALA A 12 -12.59 8.08 -2.55
CA ALA A 12 -12.97 6.76 -2.03
C ALA A 12 -12.10 6.33 -0.83
N VAL A 13 -10.79 6.60 -0.89
CA VAL A 13 -9.86 6.29 0.20
C VAL A 13 -10.11 7.19 1.41
N LYS A 14 -10.33 8.50 1.19
CA LYS A 14 -10.68 9.45 2.27
C LYS A 14 -11.96 9.02 2.99
N LEU A 15 -12.96 8.55 2.26
CA LEU A 15 -14.20 8.03 2.85
C LEU A 15 -13.97 6.82 3.76
N LEU A 16 -13.10 5.87 3.34
CA LEU A 16 -12.75 4.69 4.13
C LEU A 16 -11.89 5.00 5.36
N MET A 17 -11.06 6.04 5.27
CA MET A 17 -10.21 6.49 6.36
C MET A 17 -11.00 7.11 7.53
N GLY A 18 -12.25 7.52 7.30
CA GLY A 18 -13.02 8.32 8.26
C GLY A 18 -12.20 9.53 8.74
N ASP A 19 -12.39 9.97 9.99
CA ASP A 19 -11.72 11.15 10.57
C ASP A 19 -10.17 11.12 10.57
N SER A 20 -9.55 9.98 10.25
CA SER A 20 -8.10 9.88 10.14
C SER A 20 -7.56 10.55 8.86
N PHE A 21 -8.42 10.89 7.90
CA PHE A 21 -8.01 11.52 6.64
C PHE A 21 -7.36 12.90 6.86
N ASP A 22 -7.85 13.68 7.83
CA ASP A 22 -7.31 15.00 8.19
C ASP A 22 -5.87 14.97 8.71
N LYS A 23 -5.33 13.77 8.97
CA LYS A 23 -3.96 13.58 9.46
C LYS A 23 -2.95 13.35 8.35
N VAL A 24 -3.39 13.26 7.08
CA VAL A 24 -2.54 13.08 5.91
C VAL A 24 -2.70 14.29 5.00
N SER A 25 -1.58 14.80 4.48
CA SER A 25 -1.62 15.88 3.49
C SER A 25 -2.21 15.41 2.15
N ASP A 26 -2.79 16.32 1.37
CA ASP A 26 -3.29 15.98 0.02
C ASP A 26 -2.17 15.44 -0.89
N ALA A 27 -0.94 15.93 -0.73
CA ALA A 27 0.24 15.39 -1.39
C ALA A 27 0.52 13.93 -0.98
N GLY A 28 0.34 13.60 0.31
CA GLY A 28 0.46 12.24 0.83
C GLY A 28 -0.58 11.29 0.24
N PHE A 29 -1.83 11.75 0.07
CA PHE A 29 -2.87 10.97 -0.63
C PHE A 29 -2.52 10.73 -2.09
N THR A 30 -2.09 11.77 -2.79
CA THR A 30 -1.70 11.68 -4.21
C THR A 30 -0.55 10.69 -4.40
N GLN A 31 0.47 10.78 -3.54
CA GLN A 31 1.60 9.85 -3.58
C GLN A 31 1.17 8.41 -3.28
N ALA A 32 0.35 8.20 -2.25
CA ALA A 32 -0.10 6.87 -1.86
C ALA A 32 -0.97 6.19 -2.93
N CYS A 33 -1.87 6.95 -3.57
CA CYS A 33 -2.68 6.47 -4.68
C CYS A 33 -1.82 6.16 -5.91
N GLY A 34 -0.87 7.05 -6.26
CA GLY A 34 0.07 6.80 -7.34
C GLY A 34 0.98 5.59 -7.10
N GLN A 35 1.35 5.31 -5.84
CA GLN A 35 2.09 4.09 -5.48
C GLN A 35 1.23 2.84 -5.66
N ALA A 36 -0.06 2.87 -5.31
CA ALA A 36 -0.98 1.75 -5.54
C ALA A 36 -1.21 1.48 -7.03
N GLU A 37 -1.35 2.54 -7.84
CA GLU A 37 -1.46 2.44 -9.30
C GLU A 37 -0.22 1.80 -9.92
N ALA A 38 0.97 2.28 -9.51
CA ALA A 38 2.24 1.74 -9.98
C ALA A 38 2.47 0.29 -9.50
N GLU A 39 2.04 -0.05 -8.29
CA GLU A 39 2.11 -1.40 -7.76
C GLU A 39 1.24 -2.37 -8.56
N LEU A 40 0.00 -1.98 -8.86
CA LEU A 40 -0.98 -2.86 -9.51
C LEU A 40 -0.89 -2.88 -11.04
N PHE A 41 -0.12 -1.96 -11.63
CA PHE A 41 -0.01 -1.74 -13.08
C PHE A 41 -1.34 -1.40 -13.78
N TRP A 42 -2.36 -1.02 -13.01
CA TRP A 42 -3.66 -0.65 -13.55
C TRP A 42 -3.71 0.83 -13.93
N SER A 43 -4.36 1.12 -15.06
CA SER A 43 -4.57 2.47 -15.55
C SER A 43 -6.05 2.82 -15.59
N TYR A 44 -6.35 4.11 -15.45
CA TYR A 44 -7.71 4.62 -15.56
C TYR A 44 -8.20 4.58 -17.02
N PRO A 45 -9.51 4.37 -17.25
CA PRO A 45 -10.55 4.12 -16.24
C PRO A 45 -10.59 2.66 -15.77
N VAL A 46 -10.76 2.46 -14.46
CA VAL A 46 -10.94 1.12 -13.87
C VAL A 46 -12.43 0.83 -13.77
N SER A 47 -12.95 0.09 -14.76
CA SER A 47 -14.38 -0.25 -14.86
C SER A 47 -14.79 -1.50 -14.06
N ASP A 48 -13.85 -2.40 -13.80
CA ASP A 48 -14.11 -3.61 -13.00
C ASP A 48 -14.22 -3.25 -11.51
N ALA A 49 -15.34 -3.61 -10.89
CA ALA A 49 -15.61 -3.30 -9.49
C ALA A 49 -14.63 -3.99 -8.51
N ARG A 50 -14.10 -5.17 -8.86
CA ARG A 50 -13.09 -5.89 -8.06
C ARG A 50 -11.72 -5.24 -8.17
N LYS A 51 -11.33 -4.82 -9.38
CA LYS A 51 -10.10 -4.03 -9.57
C LYS A 51 -10.21 -2.69 -8.82
N ALA A 52 -11.33 -1.99 -8.95
CA ALA A 52 -11.55 -0.75 -8.22
C ALA A 52 -11.48 -0.94 -6.69
N TYR A 53 -12.06 -2.02 -6.16
CA TYR A 53 -11.96 -2.37 -4.74
C TYR A 53 -10.50 -2.56 -4.29
N TRP A 54 -9.73 -3.36 -5.01
CA TRP A 54 -8.34 -3.62 -4.63
C TRP A 54 -7.43 -2.42 -4.80
N LEU A 55 -7.66 -1.58 -5.81
CA LEU A 55 -6.95 -0.32 -5.97
C LEU A 55 -7.16 0.61 -4.78
N VAL A 56 -8.39 0.68 -4.26
CA VAL A 56 -8.73 1.43 -3.04
C VAL A 56 -8.06 0.84 -1.80
N GLU A 57 -8.10 -0.48 -1.63
CA GLU A 57 -7.47 -1.17 -0.49
C GLU A 57 -5.94 -1.02 -0.47
N ARG A 58 -5.28 -1.13 -1.64
CA ARG A 58 -3.83 -0.88 -1.77
C ARG A 58 -3.49 0.58 -1.51
N SER A 59 -4.30 1.50 -2.01
CA SER A 59 -4.12 2.93 -1.71
C SER A 59 -4.26 3.21 -0.21
N ARG A 60 -5.25 2.61 0.46
CA ARG A 60 -5.41 2.72 1.92
C ARG A 60 -4.18 2.22 2.66
N ARG A 61 -3.60 1.11 2.23
CA ARG A 61 -2.36 0.56 2.81
C ARG A 61 -1.21 1.57 2.72
N HIS A 62 -1.00 2.19 1.56
CA HIS A 62 0.05 3.21 1.38
C HIS A 62 -0.24 4.50 2.16
N VAL A 63 -1.51 4.90 2.29
CA VAL A 63 -1.91 6.05 3.14
C VAL A 63 -1.58 5.79 4.61
N ILE A 64 -1.81 4.57 5.11
CA ILE A 64 -1.43 4.19 6.49
C ILE A 64 0.09 4.22 6.67
N TYR A 65 0.85 3.83 5.65
CA TYR A 65 2.31 3.96 5.67
C TYR A 65 2.75 5.42 5.74
N VAL A 66 2.14 6.31 4.94
CA VAL A 66 2.40 7.76 5.03
C VAL A 66 2.09 8.30 6.43
N LEU A 67 0.96 7.91 7.04
CA LEU A 67 0.63 8.26 8.42
C LEU A 67 1.69 7.80 9.42
N MET A 68 2.21 6.59 9.23
CA MET A 68 3.26 6.04 10.07
C MET A 68 4.54 6.89 9.96
N VAL A 69 4.97 7.24 8.75
CA VAL A 69 6.16 8.07 8.50
C VAL A 69 5.98 9.48 9.09
N GLU A 70 4.82 10.13 8.86
CA GLU A 70 4.52 11.44 9.43
C GLU A 70 4.47 11.41 10.97
N SER A 71 3.98 10.30 11.54
CA SER A 71 3.97 10.08 12.99
C SER A 71 5.39 9.86 13.53
N ALA A 72 6.30 9.28 12.75
CA ALA A 72 7.71 9.05 13.13
C ALA A 72 8.47 10.36 13.29
N HIS A 73 8.20 11.35 12.43
CA HIS A 73 8.73 12.70 12.62
C HIS A 73 8.28 13.33 13.96
N LYS A 74 7.06 13.05 14.41
CA LYS A 74 6.52 13.55 15.69
C LYS A 74 6.99 12.72 16.89
N PHE A 75 7.54 11.52 16.67
CA PHE A 75 8.00 10.60 17.71
C PHE A 75 9.20 11.13 18.50
N GLN A 76 10.07 11.93 17.88
CA GLN A 76 11.23 12.53 18.55
C GLN A 76 10.85 13.46 19.72
N TYR A 77 9.56 13.83 19.88
CA TYR A 77 9.10 14.80 20.88
C TYR A 77 8.29 14.21 22.05
N LYS A 78 7.63 13.04 21.92
CA LYS A 78 6.73 12.47 22.97
C LYS A 78 6.77 10.92 22.98
N GLN A 79 7.68 10.33 23.75
CA GLN A 79 8.13 8.94 23.54
C GLN A 79 7.21 7.80 24.05
N ILE A 80 6.28 8.00 25.00
CA ILE A 80 5.63 6.85 25.69
C ILE A 80 4.31 6.37 25.04
N HIS A 81 3.52 7.25 24.41
CA HIS A 81 2.20 6.89 23.84
C HIS A 81 2.19 6.64 22.32
N LEU A 82 3.34 6.73 21.66
CA LEU A 82 3.43 6.53 20.21
C LEU A 82 3.76 5.09 19.81
N GLU A 83 4.44 4.31 20.66
CA GLU A 83 4.79 2.91 20.35
C GLU A 83 3.55 2.05 20.04
N HIS A 84 2.48 2.19 20.84
CA HIS A 84 1.22 1.50 20.58
C HIS A 84 0.57 1.91 19.25
N ARG A 85 0.73 3.18 18.83
CA ARG A 85 0.22 3.66 17.54
C ARG A 85 1.02 3.10 16.38
N PHE A 86 2.35 3.06 16.48
CA PHE A 86 3.20 2.40 15.49
C PHE A 86 2.86 0.91 15.36
N LYS A 87 2.77 0.19 16.47
CA LYS A 87 2.37 -1.22 16.46
C LYS A 87 1.02 -1.41 15.79
N HIS A 88 0.06 -0.54 16.07
CA HIS A 88 -1.26 -0.60 15.44
C HIS A 88 -1.20 -0.36 13.93
N TYR A 89 -0.47 0.66 13.46
CA TYR A 89 -0.33 0.92 12.03
C TYR A 89 0.39 -0.22 11.30
N ILE A 90 1.45 -0.79 11.90
CA ILE A 90 2.14 -1.96 11.36
C ILE A 90 1.17 -3.14 11.24
N GLN A 91 0.41 -3.45 12.29
CA GLN A 91 -0.58 -4.54 12.27
C GLN A 91 -1.64 -4.35 11.18
N LEU A 92 -2.10 -3.11 10.95
CA LEU A 92 -3.04 -2.82 9.88
C LEU A 92 -2.42 -3.05 8.50
N ILE A 93 -1.17 -2.61 8.30
CA ILE A 93 -0.43 -2.83 7.05
C ILE A 93 -0.24 -4.33 6.80
N GLU A 94 0.20 -5.08 7.80
CA GLU A 94 0.40 -6.53 7.70
C GLU A 94 -0.91 -7.27 7.37
N ASN A 95 -2.01 -6.87 8.01
CA ASN A 95 -3.31 -7.46 7.72
C ASN A 95 -3.76 -7.16 6.27
N LEU A 96 -3.54 -5.93 5.81
CA LEU A 96 -3.84 -5.54 4.42
C LEU A 96 -2.98 -6.30 3.40
N ASP A 97 -1.69 -6.47 3.69
CA ASP A 97 -0.78 -7.24 2.84
C ASP A 97 -1.15 -8.74 2.84
N MET A 98 -1.57 -9.30 3.98
CA MET A 98 -2.08 -10.67 4.07
C MET A 98 -3.38 -10.87 3.27
N LEU A 99 -4.34 -9.94 3.40
CA LEU A 99 -5.60 -10.01 2.65
C LEU A 99 -5.35 -9.90 1.13
N PHE A 100 -4.40 -9.06 0.74
CA PHE A 100 -4.01 -8.92 -0.65
C PHE A 100 -3.34 -10.18 -1.20
N ALA A 101 -2.41 -10.79 -0.45
CA ALA A 101 -1.78 -12.05 -0.83
C ALA A 101 -2.82 -13.16 -1.04
N LYS A 102 -3.79 -13.28 -0.13
CA LYS A 102 -4.91 -14.23 -0.29
C LYS A 102 -5.75 -13.94 -1.53
N ALA A 103 -5.98 -12.68 -1.85
CA ALA A 103 -6.75 -12.30 -3.02
C ALA A 103 -6.04 -12.65 -4.33
N ILE A 104 -4.71 -12.53 -4.37
CA ILE A 104 -3.89 -12.97 -5.50
C ILE A 104 -3.99 -14.49 -5.67
N GLU A 105 -3.95 -15.25 -4.57
CA GLU A 105 -4.10 -16.71 -4.59
C GLU A 105 -5.52 -17.16 -5.02
N GLU A 106 -6.55 -16.47 -4.55
CA GLU A 106 -7.96 -16.81 -4.82
C GLU A 106 -8.44 -16.37 -6.22
N PHE A 107 -7.94 -15.25 -6.72
CA PHE A 107 -8.35 -14.65 -8.01
C PHE A 107 -7.15 -14.21 -8.85
N PRO A 108 -6.27 -15.14 -9.26
CA PRO A 108 -5.06 -14.81 -10.02
C PRO A 108 -5.36 -14.11 -11.34
N GLU A 109 -6.50 -14.40 -11.98
CA GLU A 109 -6.95 -13.77 -13.23
C GLU A 109 -7.17 -12.26 -13.09
N LEU A 110 -7.45 -11.77 -11.88
CA LEU A 110 -7.63 -10.34 -11.62
C LEU A 110 -6.30 -9.59 -11.63
N PHE A 111 -5.20 -10.29 -11.32
CA PHE A 111 -3.85 -9.75 -11.10
C PHE A 111 -2.85 -10.23 -12.14
N GLU A 112 -3.29 -10.67 -13.33
CA GLU A 112 -2.39 -11.17 -14.38
C GLU A 112 -1.29 -10.16 -14.74
N GLU A 113 -1.64 -8.88 -14.87
CA GLU A 113 -0.70 -7.78 -15.17
C GLU A 113 0.39 -7.65 -14.08
N LEU A 114 0.02 -7.89 -12.82
CA LEU A 114 0.92 -7.88 -11.67
C LEU A 114 1.87 -9.09 -11.69
N LEU A 115 1.30 -10.27 -11.93
CA LEU A 115 2.02 -11.55 -11.93
C LEU A 115 2.97 -11.65 -13.12
N ASP A 116 2.59 -11.11 -14.28
CA ASP A 116 3.44 -11.03 -15.47
C ASP A 116 4.63 -10.08 -15.21
N ALA A 117 4.39 -8.91 -14.59
CA ALA A 117 5.44 -8.01 -14.17
C ALA A 117 6.40 -8.63 -13.13
N GLN A 118 5.88 -9.42 -12.18
CA GLN A 118 6.72 -10.17 -11.23
C GLN A 118 7.59 -11.23 -11.92
N SER A 119 7.03 -11.92 -12.92
CA SER A 119 7.77 -12.93 -13.69
C SER A 119 8.94 -12.33 -14.49
N LEU A 120 8.85 -11.03 -14.81
CA LEU A 120 9.90 -10.23 -15.45
C LEU A 120 10.93 -9.66 -14.47
N GLY A 121 10.86 -10.02 -13.18
CA GLY A 121 11.81 -9.58 -12.16
C GLY A 121 11.59 -8.16 -11.64
N ALA A 122 10.45 -7.53 -11.95
CA ALA A 122 10.06 -6.30 -11.27
C ALA A 122 9.60 -6.66 -9.85
N GLY A 123 10.39 -6.31 -8.83
CA GLY A 123 10.04 -6.53 -7.43
C GLY A 123 8.79 -5.72 -7.05
N VAL A 124 7.62 -6.37 -7.07
CA VAL A 124 6.32 -5.70 -6.96
C VAL A 124 5.95 -5.30 -5.53
N LEU A 125 6.47 -5.95 -4.49
CA LEU A 125 6.06 -5.69 -3.10
C LEU A 125 7.00 -4.73 -2.36
N GLY A 126 7.40 -3.65 -3.05
CA GLY A 126 8.29 -2.61 -2.51
C GLY A 126 9.57 -3.12 -1.88
N ILE A 127 10.14 -4.09 -2.57
CA ILE A 127 11.41 -4.65 -2.23
C ILE A 127 12.49 -3.64 -2.66
N TYR A 128 13.22 -3.09 -1.70
CA TYR A 128 14.41 -2.30 -2.00
C TYR A 128 15.56 -3.28 -2.33
N MET A 129 15.94 -3.36 -3.60
CA MET A 129 17.07 -4.18 -4.04
C MET A 129 18.37 -3.37 -3.99
N GLY A 130 19.14 -3.56 -2.92
CA GLY A 130 20.54 -3.14 -2.84
C GLY A 130 21.48 -4.25 -3.33
N PRO A 131 22.77 -3.97 -3.59
CA PRO A 131 23.73 -5.00 -3.99
C PRO A 131 23.90 -6.05 -2.88
N GLY A 132 23.15 -7.15 -3.00
CA GLY A 132 23.22 -8.31 -2.09
C GLY A 132 22.23 -8.33 -0.93
N TYR A 133 21.33 -7.34 -0.80
CA TYR A 133 20.32 -7.30 0.27
C TYR A 133 18.94 -6.94 -0.27
N ILE A 134 17.95 -7.70 0.18
CA ILE A 134 16.54 -7.55 -0.19
C ILE A 134 15.81 -7.11 1.06
N TYR A 135 15.25 -5.89 1.07
CA TYR A 135 14.46 -5.40 2.21
C TYR A 135 13.01 -5.18 1.80
N ASP A 136 12.06 -5.53 2.67
CA ASP A 136 10.66 -5.14 2.50
C ASP A 136 10.44 -3.64 2.81
N GLN A 137 9.25 -3.12 2.50
CA GLN A 137 8.89 -1.73 2.77
C GLN A 137 8.86 -1.35 4.26
N LEU A 138 8.94 -2.33 5.16
CA LEU A 138 9.00 -2.17 6.61
C LEU A 138 10.43 -2.31 7.15
N GLY A 139 11.43 -2.51 6.29
CA GLY A 139 12.84 -2.69 6.64
C GLY A 139 13.19 -4.09 7.14
N ARG A 140 12.34 -5.10 6.91
CA ARG A 140 12.65 -6.50 7.19
C ARG A 140 13.60 -7.02 6.13
N ASP A 141 14.63 -7.70 6.58
CA ASP A 141 15.57 -8.39 5.72
C ASP A 141 14.90 -9.66 5.14
N LEU A 142 14.74 -9.68 3.82
CA LEU A 142 14.21 -10.79 3.02
C LEU A 142 15.31 -11.54 2.26
N THR A 143 16.59 -11.21 2.49
CA THR A 143 17.74 -11.72 1.70
C THR A 143 17.84 -13.25 1.66
N TYR A 144 17.31 -13.94 2.68
CA TYR A 144 17.43 -15.41 2.82
C TYR A 144 16.11 -16.18 2.61
N LEU A 145 15.04 -15.53 2.15
CA LEU A 145 13.73 -16.17 1.94
C LEU A 145 13.54 -16.73 0.51
N GLY A 146 14.58 -16.67 -0.32
CA GLY A 146 14.60 -17.28 -1.65
C GLY A 146 15.42 -18.57 -1.66
N ASP A 147 14.84 -19.65 -1.14
CA ASP A 147 15.15 -21.06 -1.47
C ASP A 147 13.82 -21.84 -1.59
#